data_AF-A0A183HQR5-F1
#
_entry.id   AF-A0A183HQR5-F1
#
_cell.length_a   1.000
_cell.length_b   1.000
_cell.length_c   1.000
_cell.angle_alpha   90.00
_cell.angle_beta   90.00
_cell.angle_gamma   90.00
#
_symmetry.space_group_name_H-M   'P 1'
#
loop_
_entity.id
_entity.type
_entity.pdbx_description
1 polymer ?
#
loop_
_entity_poly.entity_id
_entity_poly.type
_entity_poly.pdbx_seq_one_letter_code
_entity_poly.pdbx_strand_id
1 'polypeptide(L)'
;MLTYIFKSVFVHRYRNIVLLINCSDIVPDIRSICINELGQWMSIYPDHFLEDSYLKYIGWSLYDKVSDVRLKCILALLPLYGQPHMAQKLELFTNKFKDRLVSMVMDKDSDVAVRACQLLTEIYRIYPSALTLKDCVPIYEMVYCNHRGLAQAAGEFLNTKVFQNLQVLTSEKNRVNDNAKQLIIDLVQFFVEGDCHDHAAYLVDALIDTNPMIKDWKTMADLLLSGEGW
;
A
#
# COMPACT_ATOMS: atom_id res chain seq x y z
N MET A 1 -6.41 -15.51 33.75
CA MET A 1 -7.64 -14.73 33.47
C MET A 1 -7.74 -14.37 31.97
N LEU A 2 -6.70 -13.76 31.37
CA LEU A 2 -6.59 -13.54 29.91
C LEU A 2 -6.73 -14.83 29.09
N THR A 3 -6.01 -15.89 29.46
CA THR A 3 -6.15 -17.22 28.85
C THR A 3 -7.53 -17.87 29.04
N TYR A 4 -8.26 -17.49 30.08
CA TYR A 4 -9.60 -18.00 30.35
C TYR A 4 -10.62 -17.26 29.48
N ILE A 5 -10.58 -15.92 29.42
CA ILE A 5 -11.38 -15.12 28.48
C ILE A 5 -11.08 -15.54 27.04
N PHE A 6 -9.81 -15.81 26.73
CA PHE A 6 -9.40 -16.34 25.43
C PHE A 6 -9.96 -17.73 25.16
N LYS A 7 -10.02 -18.66 26.13
CA LYS A 7 -10.59 -20.00 25.89
C LYS A 7 -12.12 -20.06 25.97
N SER A 8 -12.75 -19.24 26.82
CA SER A 8 -14.17 -19.33 27.18
C SER A 8 -15.06 -18.35 26.43
N VAL A 9 -14.54 -17.18 26.05
CA VAL A 9 -15.28 -16.19 25.25
C VAL A 9 -14.71 -16.16 23.86
N PHE A 10 -13.39 -16.06 23.72
CA PHE A 10 -12.78 -15.97 22.40
C PHE A 10 -12.86 -17.31 21.68
N VAL A 11 -12.27 -18.42 22.14
CA VAL A 11 -12.36 -19.76 21.51
C VAL A 11 -13.77 -20.34 21.53
N HIS A 12 -14.74 -19.83 22.29
CA HIS A 12 -16.15 -20.17 22.03
C HIS A 12 -16.79 -19.26 20.99
N ARG A 13 -16.55 -17.95 21.00
CA ARG A 13 -16.88 -17.04 19.89
C ARG A 13 -16.05 -17.28 18.65
N TYR A 14 -14.97 -18.07 18.72
CA TYR A 14 -13.87 -18.43 17.79
C TYR A 14 -13.78 -19.91 17.55
N ARG A 15 -14.50 -20.78 18.25
CA ARG A 15 -15.04 -22.00 17.66
C ARG A 15 -16.36 -21.68 17.00
N ASN A 16 -17.13 -20.74 17.52
CA ASN A 16 -18.16 -20.06 16.75
C ASN A 16 -17.48 -19.25 15.64
N ILE A 17 -16.35 -18.52 15.79
CA ILE A 17 -15.68 -17.72 14.72
C ILE A 17 -14.87 -18.62 13.77
N VAL A 18 -14.30 -19.74 14.20
CA VAL A 18 -13.76 -20.80 13.32
C VAL A 18 -14.91 -21.52 12.61
N LEU A 19 -16.09 -21.64 13.24
CA LEU A 19 -17.34 -22.02 12.56
C LEU A 19 -18.02 -20.84 11.84
N LEU A 20 -17.71 -19.56 12.05
CA LEU A 20 -18.33 -18.36 11.39
C LEU A 20 -17.44 -17.86 10.26
N ILE A 21 -16.21 -18.40 10.17
CA ILE A 21 -15.35 -18.28 9.01
C ILE A 21 -15.47 -19.55 8.14
N ASN A 22 -15.80 -20.73 8.71
CA ASN A 22 -16.20 -21.91 7.91
C ASN A 22 -17.70 -21.97 7.57
N CYS A 23 -18.58 -21.40 8.38
CA CYS A 23 -19.95 -21.06 7.99
C CYS A 23 -19.88 -19.69 7.35
N SER A 24 -20.26 -19.62 6.08
CA SER A 24 -20.73 -18.38 5.48
C SER A 24 -21.78 -17.74 6.37
N ASP A 25 -21.40 -16.81 7.24
CA ASP A 25 -22.35 -15.90 7.84
C ASP A 25 -23.01 -15.13 6.71
N ILE A 26 -24.35 -15.20 6.65
CA ILE A 26 -25.15 -14.51 5.62
C ILE A 26 -24.96 -12.98 5.72
N VAL A 27 -24.62 -12.47 6.91
CA VAL A 27 -24.55 -11.03 7.20
C VAL A 27 -23.12 -10.49 7.09
N PRO A 28 -22.85 -9.58 6.14
CA PRO A 28 -21.51 -9.01 5.94
C PRO A 28 -20.96 -8.22 7.14
N ASP A 29 -21.81 -7.50 7.86
CA ASP A 29 -21.39 -6.62 8.97
C ASP A 29 -20.69 -7.37 10.09
N ILE A 30 -21.14 -8.60 10.39
CA ILE A 30 -20.52 -9.45 11.41
C ILE A 30 -19.12 -9.85 10.97
N ARG A 31 -18.94 -10.20 9.69
CA ARG A 31 -17.62 -10.55 9.14
C ARG A 31 -16.66 -9.37 9.23
N SER A 32 -17.12 -8.16 8.89
CA SER A 32 -16.33 -6.93 9.04
C SER A 32 -15.90 -6.67 10.48
N ILE A 33 -16.81 -6.80 11.45
CA ILE A 33 -16.48 -6.63 12.88
C ILE A 33 -15.44 -7.66 13.31
N CYS A 34 -15.61 -8.93 12.95
CA CYS A 34 -14.68 -10.00 13.31
C CYS A 34 -13.26 -9.74 12.78
N ILE A 35 -13.13 -9.31 11.52
CA ILE A 35 -11.83 -8.98 10.93
C ILE A 35 -11.21 -7.75 11.60
N ASN A 36 -12.01 -6.74 11.90
CA ASN A 36 -11.55 -5.54 12.59
C ASN A 36 -10.98 -5.84 13.98
N GLU A 37 -11.69 -6.65 14.76
CA GLU A 37 -11.21 -7.07 16.10
C GLU A 37 -9.97 -7.97 16.00
N LEU A 38 -9.92 -8.85 15.00
CA LEU A 38 -8.74 -9.68 14.75
C LEU A 38 -7.48 -8.84 14.48
N GLY A 39 -7.60 -7.81 13.65
CA GLY A 39 -6.52 -6.84 13.40
C GLY A 39 -6.05 -6.15 14.68
N GLN A 40 -6.99 -5.68 15.51
CA GLN A 40 -6.66 -5.04 16.79
C GLN A 40 -5.90 -5.98 17.73
N TRP A 41 -6.31 -7.24 17.84
CA TRP A 41 -5.62 -8.22 18.69
C TRP A 41 -4.21 -8.53 18.19
N MET A 42 -4.01 -8.59 16.87
CA MET A 42 -2.69 -8.73 16.26
C MET A 42 -1.78 -7.54 16.59
N SER A 43 -2.32 -6.31 16.60
CA SER A 43 -1.55 -5.11 16.97
C SER A 43 -1.25 -5.03 18.47
N ILE A 44 -2.19 -5.42 19.34
CA ILE A 44 -2.03 -5.32 20.80
C ILE A 44 -1.13 -6.44 21.37
N TYR A 45 -1.23 -7.66 20.83
CA TYR A 45 -0.51 -8.82 21.35
C TYR A 45 0.07 -9.70 20.23
N PRO A 46 1.04 -9.17 19.45
CA PRO A 46 1.56 -9.81 18.24
C PRO A 46 2.27 -11.15 18.53
N ASP A 47 2.82 -11.37 19.72
CA ASP A 47 3.53 -12.61 20.05
C ASP A 47 2.63 -13.85 20.13
N HIS A 48 1.32 -13.68 20.21
CA HIS A 48 0.36 -14.78 20.27
C HIS A 48 -0.66 -14.76 19.12
N PHE A 49 -0.95 -13.58 18.56
CA PHE A 49 -1.96 -13.44 17.51
C PHE A 49 -1.40 -13.29 16.11
N LEU A 50 -0.16 -12.81 15.98
CA LEU A 50 0.50 -12.64 14.68
C LEU A 50 1.15 -13.96 14.26
N GLU A 51 0.31 -14.99 14.12
CA GLU A 51 0.68 -16.33 13.66
C GLU A 51 -0.16 -16.72 12.43
N ASP A 52 0.38 -17.62 11.61
CA ASP A 52 -0.29 -18.13 10.40
C ASP A 52 -1.67 -18.74 10.66
N SER A 53 -1.86 -19.28 11.86
CA SER A 53 -3.12 -19.86 12.33
C SER A 53 -4.26 -18.84 12.35
N TYR A 54 -3.94 -17.56 12.60
CA TYR A 54 -4.87 -16.43 12.62
C TYR A 54 -4.84 -15.63 11.30
N LEU A 55 -3.65 -15.41 10.72
CA LEU A 55 -3.48 -14.62 9.49
C LEU A 55 -4.23 -15.19 8.28
N LYS A 56 -4.41 -16.52 8.22
CA LYS A 56 -5.18 -17.17 7.14
C LYS A 56 -6.60 -16.61 7.00
N TYR A 57 -7.20 -16.15 8.10
CA TYR A 57 -8.56 -15.61 8.10
C TYR A 57 -8.64 -14.25 7.42
N ILE A 58 -7.69 -13.36 7.71
CA ILE A 58 -7.55 -12.10 6.97
C ILE A 58 -7.30 -12.41 5.49
N GLY A 59 -6.38 -13.33 5.20
CA GLY A 59 -6.04 -13.73 3.84
C GLY A 59 -7.22 -14.26 3.01
N TRP A 60 -8.08 -15.10 3.60
CA TRP A 60 -9.30 -15.58 2.94
C TRP A 60 -10.34 -14.47 2.77
N SER A 61 -10.51 -13.60 3.77
CA SER A 61 -11.45 -12.49 3.72
C SER A 61 -11.06 -11.39 2.72
N LEU A 62 -9.82 -11.35 2.21
CA LEU A 62 -9.46 -10.50 1.06
C LEU A 62 -10.25 -10.84 -0.22
N TYR A 63 -10.80 -12.05 -0.31
CA TYR A 63 -11.61 -12.51 -1.45
C TYR A 63 -13.12 -12.36 -1.19
N ASP A 64 -13.53 -11.69 -0.11
CA ASP A 64 -14.94 -11.49 0.20
C ASP A 64 -15.65 -10.69 -0.90
N LYS A 65 -16.92 -11.02 -1.15
CA LYS A 65 -17.76 -10.32 -2.14
C LYS A 65 -18.07 -8.89 -1.71
N VAL A 66 -18.15 -8.63 -0.41
CA VAL A 66 -18.51 -7.32 0.15
C VAL A 66 -17.27 -6.47 0.35
N SER A 67 -17.31 -5.22 -0.12
CA SER A 67 -16.18 -4.30 -0.08
C SER A 67 -15.78 -3.93 1.34
N ASP A 68 -16.74 -3.71 2.25
CA ASP A 68 -16.42 -3.37 3.64
C ASP A 68 -15.58 -4.46 4.33
N VAL A 69 -15.87 -5.75 4.11
CA VAL A 69 -15.05 -6.85 4.67
C VAL A 69 -13.62 -6.78 4.12
N ARG A 70 -13.46 -6.57 2.81
CA ARG A 70 -12.15 -6.41 2.17
C ARG A 70 -11.40 -5.18 2.70
N LEU A 71 -12.10 -4.08 2.92
CA LEU A 71 -11.57 -2.86 3.51
C LEU A 71 -11.05 -3.10 4.93
N LYS A 72 -11.82 -3.80 5.77
CA LYS A 72 -11.37 -4.17 7.13
C LYS A 72 -10.13 -5.04 7.12
N CYS A 73 -9.98 -5.95 6.15
CA CYS A 73 -8.74 -6.72 6.01
C CYS A 73 -7.53 -5.82 5.76
N ILE A 74 -7.62 -4.85 4.84
CA ILE A 74 -6.51 -3.95 4.53
C ILE A 74 -6.21 -3.04 5.73
N LEU A 75 -7.24 -2.48 6.35
CA LEU A 75 -7.09 -1.63 7.55
C LEU A 75 -6.48 -2.38 8.72
N ALA A 76 -6.75 -3.68 8.86
CA ALA A 76 -6.11 -4.54 9.86
C ALA A 76 -4.62 -4.75 9.56
N LEU A 77 -4.23 -4.84 8.29
CA LEU A 77 -2.84 -5.09 7.87
C LEU A 77 -1.96 -3.84 7.94
N LEU A 78 -2.49 -2.66 7.58
CA LEU A 78 -1.76 -1.38 7.57
C LEU A 78 -0.91 -1.11 8.84
N PRO A 79 -1.46 -1.12 10.06
CA PRO A 79 -0.68 -0.85 11.26
C PRO A 79 0.37 -1.94 11.55
N LEU A 80 0.16 -3.17 11.06
CA LEU A 80 1.11 -4.27 11.25
C LEU A 80 2.34 -4.11 10.35
N TYR A 81 2.16 -3.63 9.12
CA TYR A 81 3.29 -3.26 8.26
C TYR A 81 3.94 -1.93 8.71
N GLY A 82 3.22 -1.02 9.35
CA GLY A 82 3.82 0.19 9.92
C GLY A 82 4.90 -0.05 10.99
N GLN A 83 5.04 -1.28 11.52
CA GLN A 83 6.00 -1.64 12.57
C GLN A 83 6.97 -2.74 12.09
N PRO A 84 8.28 -2.46 11.95
CA PRO A 84 9.24 -3.41 11.35
C PRO A 84 9.29 -4.78 12.03
N HIS A 85 9.17 -4.83 13.37
CA HIS A 85 9.21 -6.08 14.12
C HIS A 85 7.98 -6.98 13.89
N MET A 86 6.81 -6.38 13.64
CA MET A 86 5.60 -7.12 13.28
C MET A 86 5.66 -7.56 11.82
N ALA A 87 6.12 -6.66 10.95
CA ALA A 87 6.21 -6.90 9.53
C ALA A 87 7.05 -8.15 9.21
N GLN A 88 8.16 -8.38 9.92
CA GLN A 88 8.98 -9.60 9.77
C GLN A 88 8.17 -10.90 9.87
N LYS A 89 7.15 -10.95 10.74
CA LYS A 89 6.26 -12.12 10.89
C LYS A 89 5.27 -12.27 9.73
N LEU A 90 5.10 -11.23 8.90
CA LEU A 90 4.16 -11.19 7.76
C LEU A 90 4.80 -11.57 6.43
N GLU A 91 6.09 -11.91 6.37
CA GLU A 91 6.79 -12.21 5.11
C GLU A 91 6.11 -13.34 4.32
N LEU A 92 5.82 -14.47 4.98
CA LEU A 92 5.13 -15.61 4.36
C LEU A 92 3.72 -15.26 3.89
N PHE A 93 3.00 -14.47 4.68
CA PHE A 93 1.67 -13.98 4.32
C PHE A 93 1.73 -13.10 3.06
N THR A 94 2.68 -12.16 3.04
CA THR A 94 2.91 -11.24 1.92
C THR A 94 3.18 -12.02 0.65
N ASN A 95 4.13 -12.97 0.69
CA ASN A 95 4.49 -13.79 -0.48
C ASN A 95 3.32 -14.61 -1.00
N LYS A 96 2.46 -15.12 -0.09
CA LYS A 96 1.30 -15.93 -0.47
C LYS A 96 0.15 -15.11 -1.07
N PHE A 97 -0.11 -13.91 -0.55
CA PHE A 97 -1.27 -13.11 -0.94
C PHE A 97 -0.90 -11.87 -1.79
N LYS A 98 0.36 -11.72 -2.20
CA LYS A 98 0.88 -10.59 -2.99
C LYS A 98 0.00 -10.28 -4.20
N ASP A 99 -0.24 -11.27 -5.05
CA ASP A 99 -0.99 -11.08 -6.30
C ASP A 99 -2.42 -10.58 -6.02
N ARG A 100 -3.02 -11.04 -4.90
CA ARG A 100 -4.33 -10.56 -4.47
C ARG A 100 -4.25 -9.11 -4.01
N LEU A 101 -3.29 -8.75 -3.17
CA LEU A 101 -3.11 -7.38 -2.69
C LEU A 101 -2.88 -6.40 -3.86
N VAL A 102 -2.07 -6.78 -4.85
CA VAL A 102 -1.84 -6.00 -6.08
C VAL A 102 -3.14 -5.83 -6.86
N SER A 103 -3.94 -6.90 -7.03
CA SER A 103 -5.22 -6.81 -7.74
C SER A 103 -6.24 -5.89 -7.04
N MET A 104 -6.13 -5.69 -5.73
CA MET A 104 -7.05 -4.84 -4.96
C MET A 104 -6.82 -3.35 -5.21
N VAL A 105 -5.72 -2.95 -5.83
CA VAL A 105 -5.54 -1.56 -6.32
C VAL A 105 -6.59 -1.23 -7.39
N MET A 106 -7.06 -2.24 -8.11
CA MET A 106 -8.13 -2.16 -9.11
C MET A 106 -9.47 -2.66 -8.56
N ASP A 107 -9.70 -2.57 -7.25
CA ASP A 107 -10.96 -2.99 -6.65
C ASP A 107 -12.11 -2.13 -7.19
N LYS A 108 -13.31 -2.73 -7.26
CA LYS A 108 -14.54 -2.03 -7.69
C LYS A 108 -14.90 -0.90 -6.75
N ASP A 109 -14.52 -1.02 -5.49
CA ASP A 109 -14.73 -0.04 -4.45
C ASP A 109 -13.49 0.84 -4.30
N SER A 110 -13.64 2.15 -4.50
CA SER A 110 -12.52 3.08 -4.49
C SER A 110 -11.86 3.21 -3.12
N ASP A 111 -12.60 3.05 -2.01
CA ASP A 111 -12.02 3.12 -0.67
C ASP A 111 -11.09 1.93 -0.41
N VAL A 112 -11.50 0.74 -0.86
CA VAL A 112 -10.66 -0.48 -0.84
C VAL A 112 -9.40 -0.26 -1.67
N ALA A 113 -9.54 0.27 -2.89
CA ALA A 113 -8.42 0.54 -3.79
C ALA A 113 -7.40 1.52 -3.21
N VAL A 114 -7.87 2.63 -2.63
CA VAL A 114 -7.02 3.63 -1.96
C VAL A 114 -6.21 3.00 -0.85
N ARG A 115 -6.87 2.25 0.04
CA ARG A 115 -6.18 1.60 1.16
C ARG A 115 -5.24 0.49 0.70
N ALA A 116 -5.58 -0.24 -0.35
CA ALA A 116 -4.70 -1.26 -0.93
C ALA A 116 -3.41 -0.63 -1.46
N CYS A 117 -3.51 0.51 -2.14
CA CYS A 117 -2.36 1.25 -2.63
C CYS A 117 -1.45 1.74 -1.49
N GLN A 118 -2.04 2.27 -0.42
CA GLN A 118 -1.31 2.64 0.80
C GLN A 118 -0.61 1.43 1.42
N LEU A 119 -1.28 0.29 1.50
CA LEU A 119 -0.70 -0.94 2.05
C LEU A 119 0.49 -1.43 1.22
N LEU A 120 0.40 -1.39 -0.12
CA LEU A 120 1.52 -1.77 -0.99
C LEU A 120 2.71 -0.82 -0.85
N THR A 121 2.46 0.45 -0.54
CA THR A 121 3.52 1.42 -0.20
C THR A 121 4.26 1.00 1.07
N GLU A 122 3.56 0.65 2.13
CA GLU A 122 4.16 0.15 3.38
C GLU A 122 4.90 -1.18 3.16
N ILE A 123 4.31 -2.11 2.39
CA ILE A 123 4.98 -3.37 2.03
C ILE A 123 6.27 -3.10 1.27
N TYR A 124 6.27 -2.16 0.32
CA TYR A 124 7.45 -1.80 -0.45
C TYR A 124 8.56 -1.19 0.43
N ARG A 125 8.20 -0.36 1.42
CA ARG A 125 9.17 0.24 2.37
C ARG A 125 9.93 -0.82 3.16
N ILE A 126 9.29 -1.94 3.48
CA ILE A 126 9.88 -3.02 4.30
C ILE A 126 10.53 -4.09 3.43
N TYR A 127 9.87 -4.45 2.34
CA TYR A 127 10.29 -5.49 1.41
C TYR A 127 10.41 -4.92 -0.02
N PRO A 128 11.45 -4.11 -0.32
CA PRO A 128 11.59 -3.51 -1.65
C PRO A 128 11.68 -4.53 -2.79
N SER A 129 12.18 -5.73 -2.50
CA SER A 129 12.30 -6.85 -3.44
C SER A 129 11.03 -7.69 -3.61
N ALA A 130 9.99 -7.47 -2.80
CA ALA A 130 8.75 -8.26 -2.88
C ALA A 130 7.89 -7.90 -4.10
N LEU A 131 7.93 -6.65 -4.55
CA LEU A 131 7.14 -6.17 -5.69
C LEU A 131 8.02 -6.09 -6.95
N THR A 132 7.65 -6.88 -7.96
CA THR A 132 8.30 -6.83 -9.27
C THR A 132 7.81 -5.62 -10.09
N LEU A 133 8.48 -5.32 -11.22
CA LEU A 133 8.02 -4.25 -12.11
C LEU A 133 6.58 -4.48 -12.58
N LYS A 134 6.22 -5.72 -12.92
CA LYS A 134 4.86 -6.09 -13.35
C LYS A 134 3.80 -5.81 -12.29
N ASP A 135 4.15 -6.01 -11.02
CA ASP A 135 3.25 -5.75 -9.90
C ASP A 135 3.02 -4.24 -9.68
N CYS A 136 3.93 -3.40 -10.15
CA CYS A 136 3.89 -1.95 -9.96
C CYS A 136 3.18 -1.21 -11.11
N VAL A 137 3.10 -1.79 -12.31
CA VAL A 137 2.42 -1.18 -13.47
C VAL A 137 0.97 -0.77 -13.13
N PRO A 138 0.13 -1.62 -12.51
CA PRO A 138 -1.23 -1.21 -12.15
C PRO A 138 -1.27 -0.02 -11.18
N ILE A 139 -0.28 0.08 -10.28
CA ILE A 139 -0.19 1.19 -9.33
C ILE A 139 0.20 2.49 -10.07
N TYR A 140 1.13 2.41 -11.01
CA TYR A 140 1.55 3.55 -11.83
C TYR A 140 0.42 4.07 -12.72
N GLU A 141 -0.40 3.19 -13.28
CA GLU A 141 -1.60 3.56 -14.04
C GLU A 141 -2.62 4.30 -13.15
N MET A 142 -2.73 3.95 -11.87
CA MET A 142 -3.67 4.61 -10.95
C MET A 142 -3.34 6.07 -10.65
N VAL A 143 -2.12 6.53 -10.92
CA VAL A 143 -1.76 7.96 -10.83
C VAL A 143 -2.64 8.82 -11.74
N TYR A 144 -3.16 8.23 -12.82
CA TYR A 144 -3.99 8.91 -13.80
C TYR A 144 -5.50 8.68 -13.61
N CYS A 145 -5.92 8.03 -12.53
CA CYS A 145 -7.34 7.75 -12.32
C CYS A 145 -8.14 9.01 -11.98
N ASN A 146 -9.44 9.01 -12.31
CA ASN A 146 -10.35 10.12 -12.01
C ASN A 146 -10.60 10.31 -10.50
N HIS A 147 -10.36 9.27 -9.68
CA HIS A 147 -10.56 9.34 -8.24
C HIS A 147 -9.32 9.92 -7.56
N ARG A 148 -9.34 11.22 -7.27
CA ARG A 148 -8.19 11.96 -6.72
C ARG A 148 -7.52 11.27 -5.53
N GLY A 149 -8.29 10.71 -4.58
CA GLY A 149 -7.71 10.03 -3.42
C GLY A 149 -6.88 8.78 -3.77
N LEU A 150 -7.23 8.09 -4.86
CA LEU A 150 -6.49 6.91 -5.34
C LEU A 150 -5.25 7.35 -6.12
N ALA A 151 -5.41 8.37 -6.98
CA ALA A 151 -4.30 9.00 -7.68
C ALA A 151 -3.21 9.49 -6.72
N GLN A 152 -3.60 10.16 -5.63
CA GLN A 152 -2.66 10.62 -4.61
C GLN A 152 -1.99 9.47 -3.86
N ALA A 153 -2.71 8.40 -3.53
CA ALA A 153 -2.13 7.21 -2.91
C ALA A 153 -1.10 6.52 -3.83
N ALA A 154 -1.40 6.45 -5.14
CA ALA A 154 -0.47 5.94 -6.15
C ALA A 154 0.74 6.88 -6.34
N GLY A 155 0.53 8.19 -6.27
CA GLY A 155 1.59 9.18 -6.27
C GLY A 155 2.54 9.04 -5.06
N GLU A 156 2.02 8.72 -3.87
CA GLU A 156 2.84 8.42 -2.70
C GLU A 156 3.70 7.16 -2.90
N PHE A 157 3.14 6.12 -3.51
CA PHE A 157 3.90 4.92 -3.89
C PHE A 157 5.03 5.26 -4.85
N LEU A 158 4.75 6.06 -5.89
CA LEU A 158 5.75 6.53 -6.85
C LEU A 158 6.87 7.33 -6.17
N ASN A 159 6.52 8.26 -5.27
CA ASN A 159 7.47 9.00 -4.44
C ASN A 159 8.39 8.09 -3.63
N THR A 160 7.82 7.07 -3.01
CA THR A 160 8.57 6.10 -2.20
C THR A 160 9.52 5.27 -3.05
N LYS A 161 9.08 4.80 -4.22
CA LYS A 161 9.86 3.89 -5.07
C LYS A 161 10.92 4.59 -5.93
N VAL A 162 10.56 5.70 -6.56
CA VAL A 162 11.43 6.41 -7.49
C VAL A 162 12.27 7.43 -6.73
N PHE A 163 11.67 8.24 -5.87
CA PHE A 163 12.35 9.44 -5.34
C PHE A 163 13.09 9.19 -4.01
N GLN A 164 12.64 8.29 -3.14
CA GLN A 164 13.35 7.98 -1.88
C GLN A 164 14.57 7.06 -2.08
N ASN A 165 14.53 6.13 -3.03
CA ASN A 165 15.69 5.28 -3.34
C ASN A 165 16.90 6.11 -3.84
N LEU A 166 16.67 7.19 -4.58
CA LEU A 166 17.73 8.08 -5.06
C LEU A 166 18.42 8.89 -3.95
N GLN A 167 17.71 9.26 -2.88
CA GLN A 167 18.30 9.99 -1.74
C GLN A 167 19.26 9.10 -0.91
N VAL A 168 18.94 7.81 -0.76
CA VAL A 168 19.78 6.86 -0.01
C VAL A 168 21.09 6.54 -0.78
N LEU A 169 21.03 6.49 -2.10
CA LEU A 169 22.19 6.17 -2.95
C LEU A 169 23.20 7.32 -3.09
N THR A 170 22.84 8.56 -2.75
CA THR A 170 23.63 9.76 -3.09
C THR A 170 23.92 10.67 -1.89
N SER A 171 24.47 10.10 -0.80
CA SER A 171 24.85 10.82 0.43
C SER A 171 26.11 11.73 0.31
N GLU A 172 26.38 12.34 -0.85
CA GLU A 172 27.48 13.31 -1.02
C GLU A 172 26.96 14.76 -1.18
N LYS A 173 27.31 15.60 -0.21
CA LYS A 173 26.76 16.95 0.08
C LYS A 173 26.90 18.03 -1.00
N ASN A 174 27.49 17.74 -2.17
CA ASN A 174 27.69 18.72 -3.25
C ASN A 174 26.74 18.55 -4.46
N ARG A 175 25.81 17.59 -4.45
CA ARG A 175 24.94 17.26 -5.60
C ARG A 175 23.45 17.56 -5.41
N VAL A 176 23.06 18.37 -4.43
CA VAL A 176 21.62 18.60 -4.16
C VAL A 176 20.88 19.18 -5.37
N ASN A 177 21.53 20.09 -6.11
CA ASN A 177 20.95 20.71 -7.30
C ASN A 177 20.91 19.73 -8.50
N ASP A 178 21.97 18.94 -8.69
CA ASP A 178 22.02 17.91 -9.74
C ASP A 178 21.03 16.77 -9.46
N ASN A 179 20.80 16.44 -8.19
CA ASN A 179 19.80 15.47 -7.78
C ASN A 179 18.37 15.96 -8.08
N ALA A 180 18.07 17.23 -7.78
CA ALA A 180 16.76 17.81 -8.12
C ALA A 180 16.52 17.82 -9.63
N LYS A 181 17.54 18.16 -10.41
CA LYS A 181 17.51 18.06 -11.88
C LYS A 181 17.25 16.63 -12.36
N GLN A 182 17.99 15.64 -11.86
CA GLN A 182 17.83 14.24 -12.27
C GLN A 182 16.44 13.72 -11.95
N LEU A 183 15.90 14.05 -10.78
CA LEU A 183 14.55 13.62 -10.38
C LEU A 183 13.46 14.23 -11.29
N ILE A 184 13.64 15.48 -11.75
CA ILE A 184 12.74 16.10 -12.74
C ILE A 184 12.84 15.36 -14.08
N ILE A 185 14.05 15.02 -14.53
CA ILE A 185 14.26 14.25 -15.77
C ILE A 185 13.62 12.87 -15.66
N ASP A 186 13.81 12.16 -14.54
CA ASP A 186 13.23 10.83 -14.31
C ASP A 186 11.70 10.89 -14.28
N LEU A 187 11.10 11.96 -13.74
CA LEU A 187 9.65 12.17 -13.75
C LEU A 187 9.13 12.40 -15.18
N VAL A 188 9.86 13.17 -15.99
CA VAL A 188 9.52 13.37 -17.42
C VAL A 188 9.65 12.05 -18.18
N GLN A 189 10.71 11.28 -17.94
CA GLN A 189 10.90 9.96 -18.54
C GLN A 189 9.78 9.00 -18.15
N PHE A 190 9.38 8.97 -16.88
CA PHE A 190 8.24 8.19 -16.42
C PHE A 190 6.93 8.57 -17.13
N PHE A 191 6.69 9.86 -17.35
CA PHE A 191 5.53 10.33 -18.12
C PHE A 191 5.58 9.87 -19.58
N VAL A 192 6.73 10.02 -20.24
CA VAL A 192 6.92 9.67 -21.66
C VAL A 192 6.88 8.16 -21.89
N GLU A 193 7.57 7.36 -21.07
CA GLU A 193 7.58 5.90 -21.18
C GLU A 193 6.26 5.26 -20.77
N GLY A 194 5.54 5.88 -19.83
CA GLY A 194 4.26 5.38 -19.35
C GLY A 194 3.16 5.44 -20.41
N ASP A 195 3.23 6.40 -21.34
CA ASP A 195 2.29 6.63 -22.45
C ASP A 195 0.80 6.45 -22.07
N CYS A 196 0.45 6.84 -20.84
CA CYS A 196 -0.89 6.65 -20.30
C CYS A 196 -1.85 7.80 -20.69
N HIS A 197 -1.30 9.01 -20.91
CA HIS A 197 -2.07 10.24 -21.18
C HIS A 197 -1.29 11.24 -22.01
N ASP A 198 -2.00 12.01 -22.84
CA ASP A 198 -1.43 13.07 -23.70
C ASP A 198 -0.94 14.30 -22.90
N HIS A 199 -1.35 14.45 -21.64
CA HIS A 199 -1.00 15.61 -20.82
C HIS A 199 -0.66 15.22 -19.37
N ALA A 200 0.25 15.98 -18.75
CA ALA A 200 0.74 15.69 -17.40
C ALA A 200 -0.16 16.16 -16.25
N ALA A 201 -1.34 16.75 -16.52
CA ALA A 201 -2.18 17.37 -15.48
C ALA A 201 -2.55 16.43 -14.32
N TYR A 202 -2.95 15.19 -14.61
CA TYR A 202 -3.28 14.20 -13.58
C TYR A 202 -2.05 13.75 -12.78
N LEU A 203 -0.93 13.50 -13.46
CA LEU A 203 0.35 13.16 -12.82
C LEU A 203 0.81 14.26 -11.85
N VAL A 204 0.69 15.51 -12.27
CA VAL A 204 1.03 16.66 -11.43
C VAL A 204 0.08 16.76 -10.24
N ASP A 205 -1.24 16.67 -10.41
CA ASP A 205 -2.21 16.74 -9.30
C ASP A 205 -2.03 15.59 -8.28
N ALA A 206 -1.71 14.39 -8.75
CA ALA A 206 -1.44 13.23 -7.89
C ALA A 206 -0.24 13.45 -6.95
N LEU A 207 0.74 14.23 -7.38
CA LEU A 207 2.03 14.40 -6.70
C LEU A 207 2.20 15.80 -6.05
N ILE A 208 1.39 16.80 -6.40
CA ILE A 208 1.58 18.21 -6.00
C ILE A 208 1.56 18.44 -4.48
N ASP A 209 0.84 17.60 -3.74
CA ASP A 209 0.73 17.68 -2.29
C ASP A 209 1.84 16.89 -1.56
N THR A 210 2.36 15.84 -2.20
CA THR A 210 3.28 14.88 -1.58
C THR A 210 4.75 15.10 -1.96
N ASN A 211 5.02 15.68 -3.13
CA ASN A 211 6.37 15.90 -3.64
C ASN A 211 6.65 17.39 -3.87
N PRO A 212 7.49 18.03 -3.01
CA PRO A 212 7.88 19.43 -3.17
C PRO A 212 8.58 19.74 -4.50
N MET A 213 9.22 18.76 -5.13
CA MET A 213 9.96 18.92 -6.39
C MET A 213 9.07 19.47 -7.51
N ILE A 214 7.79 19.14 -7.52
CA ILE A 214 6.83 19.64 -8.54
C ILE A 214 6.66 21.16 -8.48
N LYS A 215 6.99 21.78 -7.35
CA LYS A 215 6.93 23.23 -7.15
C LYS A 215 8.28 23.90 -7.36
N ASP A 216 9.34 23.15 -7.73
CA ASP A 216 10.66 23.70 -8.02
C ASP A 216 10.74 24.26 -9.45
N TRP A 217 10.00 25.33 -9.69
CA TRP A 217 9.94 26.01 -10.99
C TRP A 217 11.29 26.58 -11.42
N LYS A 218 12.16 26.90 -10.46
CA LYS A 218 13.49 27.44 -10.73
C LYS A 218 14.35 26.39 -11.43
N THR A 219 14.45 25.19 -10.86
CA THR A 219 15.23 24.10 -11.45
C THR A 219 14.66 23.68 -12.81
N MET A 220 13.34 23.65 -12.96
CA MET A 220 12.69 23.37 -14.25
C MET A 220 13.02 24.43 -15.32
N ALA A 221 13.00 25.72 -14.97
CA ALA A 221 13.38 26.80 -15.88
C ALA A 221 14.86 26.72 -16.26
N ASP A 222 15.74 26.45 -15.29
CA ASP A 222 17.18 26.32 -15.53
C ASP A 222 17.48 25.14 -16.47
N LEU A 223 16.77 24.01 -16.35
CA LEU A 223 16.90 22.85 -17.26
C LEU A 223 16.49 23.17 -18.70
N LEU A 224 15.39 23.91 -18.88
CA LEU A 224 14.93 24.32 -20.21
C LEU A 224 15.90 25.31 -20.87
N LEU A 225 16.57 26.14 -20.08
CA LEU A 225 17.53 27.13 -20.54
C LEU A 225 18.94 26.57 -20.76
N SER A 226 19.36 25.54 -20.02
CA SER A 226 20.68 24.93 -20.15
C SER A 226 20.83 24.06 -21.40
N GLY A 227 19.72 23.63 -22.00
CA GLY A 227 19.73 22.77 -23.19
C GLY A 227 20.20 21.33 -22.92
N GLU A 228 20.38 20.95 -21.65
CA GLU A 228 20.84 19.61 -21.21
C GLU A 228 19.69 18.57 -21.15
N GLY A 229 18.51 18.89 -21.70
CA GLY A 229 17.27 18.14 -21.48
C GLY A 229 16.68 17.42 -22.70
N TRP A 230 17.45 17.17 -23.76
CA TRP A 230 16.98 16.43 -24.95
C TRP A 230 18.01 15.39 -25.42
#